data_AF-A0A7C2NA90-F1
#
_entry.id   AF-A0A7C2NA90-F1
#
_cell.length_a   1.000
_cell.length_b   1.000
_cell.length_c   1.000
_cell.angle_alpha   90.00
_cell.angle_beta   90.00
_cell.angle_gamma   90.00
#
_symmetry.space_group_name_H-M   'P 1'
#
loop_
_entity.id
_entity.type
_entity.pdbx_description
1 polymer ?
#
loop_
_entity_poly.entity_id
_entity_poly.type
_entity_poly.pdbx_seq_one_letter_code
_entity_poly.pdbx_strand_id
1 'polypeptide(L)'
;SLWYDVDGDNAITSADLPLLTATQTGAITVTNPTTNIISDGDFEGGLYGSSNYGSSGTTGPWSWTSTGNNNPISQDASRAYAGSWLAWMNGYGYTETDTLRQTVTISSTATAATLSFYLKVVTSETTTSTAYDTLKVQVITSSGSTTTLATYSNLNASSGYIQRTFDLLSFKGQTITIKFVGQEDSSLATSFYIDNVALMVSGS
;
A
#
# COMPACT_ATOMS: atom_id res chain seq x y z
N SER A 1 -6.89 16.88 43.90
CA SER A 1 -8.30 16.93 43.48
C SER A 1 -8.47 15.80 42.49
N LEU A 2 -9.18 14.74 42.90
CA LEU A 2 -9.45 13.57 42.07
C LEU A 2 -10.57 13.95 41.08
N TRP A 3 -10.33 13.71 39.80
CA TRP A 3 -11.34 13.84 38.75
C TRP A 3 -12.44 12.82 39.04
N TYR A 4 -13.68 13.28 39.16
CA TYR A 4 -14.82 12.40 39.01
C TYR A 4 -15.14 12.39 37.52
N ASP A 5 -14.72 11.32 36.87
CA ASP A 5 -15.27 10.91 35.59
C ASP A 5 -16.75 10.50 35.85
N VAL A 6 -17.63 10.96 34.97
CA VAL A 6 -19.09 10.94 35.16
C VAL A 6 -19.72 9.68 34.57
N ASP A 7 -18.99 8.91 33.76
CA ASP A 7 -19.47 7.69 33.12
C ASP A 7 -18.62 6.44 33.40
N GLY A 8 -17.48 6.59 34.07
CA GLY A 8 -16.71 5.49 34.64
C GLY A 8 -15.60 4.96 33.72
N ASP A 9 -15.22 5.68 32.67
CA ASP A 9 -14.06 5.36 31.85
C ASP A 9 -12.89 6.39 31.97
N ASN A 10 -11.67 5.90 31.77
CA ASN A 10 -10.45 6.73 31.87
C ASN A 10 -10.14 7.51 30.57
N ALA A 11 -11.08 7.61 29.63
CA ALA A 11 -10.88 8.21 28.31
C ALA A 11 -11.75 9.46 28.13
N ILE A 12 -11.12 10.61 27.88
CA ILE A 12 -11.87 11.82 27.52
C ILE A 12 -12.44 11.62 26.11
N THR A 13 -13.77 11.59 25.99
CA THR A 13 -14.46 11.45 24.71
C THR A 13 -15.09 12.78 24.27
N SER A 14 -15.65 12.82 23.06
CA SER A 14 -16.40 13.99 22.57
C SER A 14 -17.70 14.25 23.34
N ALA A 15 -18.15 13.32 24.20
CA ALA A 15 -19.34 13.46 25.02
C ALA A 15 -19.12 14.37 26.25
N ASP A 16 -17.86 14.56 26.68
CA ASP A 16 -17.49 15.34 27.89
C ASP A 16 -17.40 16.86 27.65
N LEU A 17 -17.44 17.27 26.39
CA LEU A 17 -17.25 18.64 25.95
C LEU A 17 -18.26 19.68 26.49
N PRO A 18 -19.53 19.35 26.83
CA PRO A 18 -20.49 20.37 27.29
C PRO A 18 -20.31 20.83 28.75
N LEU A 19 -19.42 20.22 29.55
CA LEU A 19 -19.31 20.48 31.00
C LEU A 19 -17.94 21.04 31.43
N LEU A 20 -17.24 21.76 30.56
CA LEU A 20 -15.92 22.32 30.90
C LEU A 20 -16.03 23.80 31.35
N THR A 21 -16.04 24.05 32.66
CA THR A 21 -15.85 25.40 33.24
C THR A 21 -14.52 25.59 33.96
N ALA A 22 -13.45 24.91 33.54
CA ALA A 22 -12.12 25.09 34.11
C ALA A 22 -11.08 25.41 33.03
N THR A 23 -10.42 26.56 33.15
CA THR A 23 -9.21 26.90 32.40
C THR A 23 -8.07 26.00 32.88
N GLN A 24 -7.74 24.96 32.12
CA GLN A 24 -6.57 24.12 32.38
C GLN A 24 -5.32 24.77 31.77
N THR A 25 -4.38 25.20 32.61
CA THR A 25 -3.04 25.69 32.23
C THR A 25 -2.00 24.57 32.33
N GLY A 26 -2.21 23.50 31.55
CA GLY A 26 -1.26 22.40 31.37
C GLY A 26 -1.33 21.91 29.92
N ALA A 27 -0.18 21.61 29.31
CA ALA A 27 -0.14 21.11 27.93
C ALA A 27 -0.80 19.72 27.86
N ILE A 28 -2.03 19.64 27.37
CA ILE A 28 -2.64 18.38 26.95
C ILE A 28 -1.88 17.92 25.70
N THR A 29 -1.16 16.80 25.79
CA THR A 29 -0.57 16.18 24.60
C THR A 29 -1.65 15.33 23.94
N VAL A 30 -2.36 15.90 22.96
CA VAL A 30 -3.24 15.12 22.09
C VAL A 30 -2.35 14.38 21.10
N THR A 31 -2.19 13.07 21.28
CA THR A 31 -1.56 12.22 20.25
C THR A 31 -2.58 11.96 19.16
N ASN A 32 -2.37 12.56 17.99
CA ASN A 32 -3.17 12.33 16.80
C ASN A 32 -3.13 10.85 16.40
N PRO A 33 -4.27 10.15 16.27
CA PRO A 33 -4.27 8.75 15.86
C PRO A 33 -3.64 8.62 14.47
N THR A 34 -2.82 7.58 14.29
CA THR A 34 -2.28 7.19 12.99
C THR A 34 -3.02 5.95 12.50
N THR A 35 -3.58 6.02 11.29
CA THR A 35 -4.42 4.96 10.71
C THR A 35 -3.80 4.48 9.41
N ASN A 36 -3.75 3.16 9.20
CA ASN A 36 -3.51 2.60 7.87
C ASN A 36 -4.80 2.69 7.05
N ILE A 37 -4.77 3.41 5.92
CA ILE A 37 -5.94 3.56 5.04
C ILE A 37 -5.92 2.62 3.83
N ILE A 38 -4.88 1.80 3.67
CA ILE A 38 -4.89 0.67 2.73
C ILE A 38 -5.60 -0.50 3.40
N SER A 39 -6.56 -1.07 2.69
CA SER A 39 -7.23 -2.33 3.05
C SER A 39 -6.49 -3.51 2.45
N ASP A 40 -6.32 -4.60 3.21
CA ASP A 40 -5.70 -5.86 2.73
C ASP A 40 -4.34 -5.62 2.05
N GLY A 41 -3.48 -4.83 2.69
CA GLY A 41 -2.18 -4.48 2.13
C GLY A 41 -1.15 -5.61 2.19
N ASP A 42 -1.36 -6.56 3.08
CA ASP A 42 -0.64 -7.84 3.21
C ASP A 42 -1.23 -8.94 2.32
N PHE A 43 -2.33 -8.66 1.60
CA PHE A 43 -2.96 -9.57 0.63
C PHE A 43 -3.50 -10.89 1.23
N GLU A 44 -3.48 -11.05 2.56
CA GLU A 44 -3.93 -12.26 3.27
C GLU A 44 -5.46 -12.45 3.21
N GLY A 45 -6.20 -11.42 2.82
CA GLY A 45 -7.60 -11.54 2.42
C GLY A 45 -7.81 -12.50 1.24
N GLY A 46 -6.74 -12.79 0.48
CA GLY A 46 -6.65 -13.90 -0.46
C GLY A 46 -7.77 -13.94 -1.50
N LEU A 47 -8.61 -14.97 -1.41
CA LEU A 47 -9.80 -15.18 -2.24
C LEU A 47 -11.01 -14.46 -1.63
N TYR A 48 -11.12 -13.16 -1.87
CA TYR A 48 -12.44 -12.56 -1.86
C TYR A 48 -13.24 -13.15 -3.04
N GLY A 49 -14.18 -14.07 -2.75
CA GLY A 49 -15.37 -14.28 -3.59
C GLY A 49 -15.42 -15.44 -4.61
N SER A 50 -14.48 -16.39 -4.69
CA SER A 50 -14.61 -17.52 -5.63
C SER A 50 -13.87 -18.79 -5.19
N SER A 51 -14.57 -19.93 -5.27
CA SER A 51 -14.10 -21.28 -4.93
C SER A 51 -13.44 -22.05 -6.08
N ASN A 52 -13.14 -21.40 -7.20
CA ASN A 52 -12.50 -22.03 -8.35
C ASN A 52 -11.17 -21.32 -8.63
N TYR A 53 -10.11 -22.11 -8.83
CA TYR A 53 -8.79 -21.65 -9.26
C TYR A 53 -8.91 -20.53 -10.32
N GLY A 54 -8.42 -19.33 -9.98
CA GLY A 54 -8.23 -18.23 -10.93
C GLY A 54 -8.93 -16.94 -10.51
N SER A 55 -8.12 -15.90 -10.28
CA SER A 55 -8.48 -14.50 -9.95
C SER A 55 -8.72 -14.17 -8.48
N SER A 56 -7.66 -14.20 -7.66
CA SER A 56 -7.61 -13.29 -6.50
C SER A 56 -7.70 -11.83 -7.00
N GLY A 57 -8.28 -10.91 -6.22
CA GLY A 57 -8.44 -9.50 -6.62
C GLY A 57 -9.65 -9.15 -7.52
N THR A 58 -10.62 -10.04 -7.72
CA THR A 58 -11.89 -9.70 -8.39
C THR A 58 -12.97 -9.15 -7.46
N THR A 59 -12.93 -9.47 -6.16
CA THR A 59 -13.86 -8.87 -5.16
C THR A 59 -13.16 -8.32 -3.91
N GLY A 60 -11.82 -8.29 -3.90
CA GLY A 60 -11.02 -7.67 -2.84
C GLY A 60 -10.83 -6.17 -3.05
N PRO A 61 -10.27 -5.44 -2.07
CA PRO A 61 -10.07 -3.99 -2.18
C PRO A 61 -9.04 -3.61 -3.26
N TRP A 62 -8.25 -4.57 -3.74
CA TRP A 62 -7.32 -4.40 -4.85
C TRP A 62 -7.94 -4.80 -6.19
N SER A 63 -7.88 -3.89 -7.16
CA SER A 63 -8.19 -4.20 -8.56
C SER A 63 -6.92 -4.44 -9.36
N TRP A 64 -6.95 -5.39 -10.29
CA TRP A 64 -5.80 -5.68 -11.16
C TRP A 64 -6.22 -5.86 -12.62
N THR A 65 -5.22 -5.80 -13.50
CA THR A 65 -5.34 -6.20 -14.91
C THR A 65 -4.04 -6.86 -15.35
N SER A 66 -4.09 -7.82 -16.25
CA SER A 66 -2.92 -8.40 -16.89
C SER A 66 -3.18 -8.56 -18.39
N THR A 67 -2.18 -8.28 -19.23
CA THR A 67 -2.26 -8.60 -20.66
C THR A 67 -2.15 -10.10 -20.94
N GLY A 68 -1.58 -10.88 -20.02
CA GLY A 68 -1.47 -12.34 -20.08
C GLY A 68 -2.62 -13.10 -19.40
N ASN A 69 -3.56 -12.38 -18.76
CA ASN A 69 -4.61 -12.93 -17.89
C ASN A 69 -4.07 -13.67 -16.65
N ASN A 70 -2.84 -13.35 -16.22
CA ASN A 70 -2.31 -13.83 -14.96
C ASN A 70 -2.69 -12.88 -13.83
N ASN A 71 -3.08 -13.44 -12.70
CA ASN A 71 -3.46 -12.63 -11.56
C ASN A 71 -2.24 -12.35 -10.67
N PRO A 72 -1.87 -11.08 -10.42
CA PRO A 72 -0.70 -10.77 -9.63
C PRO A 72 -0.85 -11.14 -8.15
N ILE A 73 -2.06 -11.24 -7.59
CA ILE A 73 -2.21 -11.66 -6.19
C ILE A 73 -2.12 -13.19 -6.11
N SER A 74 -1.10 -13.69 -5.43
CA SER A 74 -0.71 -15.10 -5.43
C SER A 74 -0.53 -15.65 -4.02
N GLN A 75 -0.85 -16.92 -3.83
CA GLN A 75 -0.58 -17.64 -2.58
C GLN A 75 0.76 -18.39 -2.69
N ASP A 76 1.82 -17.81 -2.12
CA ASP A 76 3.13 -18.46 -2.03
C ASP A 76 3.92 -17.96 -0.81
N ALA A 77 3.80 -18.69 0.30
CA ALA A 77 4.50 -18.39 1.55
C ALA A 77 6.04 -18.42 1.42
N SER A 78 6.60 -19.08 0.41
CA SER A 78 8.06 -19.10 0.19
C SER A 78 8.58 -17.82 -0.46
N ARG A 79 7.68 -17.07 -1.09
CA ARG A 79 7.97 -15.82 -1.78
C ARG A 79 7.50 -14.60 -1.01
N ALA A 80 6.42 -14.72 -0.22
CA ALA A 80 5.86 -13.64 0.59
C ALA A 80 6.89 -13.07 1.58
N TYR A 81 6.74 -11.79 1.91
CA TYR A 81 7.52 -11.16 2.97
C TYR A 81 7.07 -11.67 4.34
N ALA A 82 5.76 -11.78 4.53
CA ALA A 82 5.12 -12.39 5.67
C ALA A 82 3.84 -13.09 5.24
N GLY A 83 3.35 -14.05 6.03
CA GLY A 83 2.10 -14.75 5.70
C GLY A 83 2.24 -15.73 4.53
N SER A 84 1.16 -15.88 3.77
CA SER A 84 1.04 -16.83 2.66
C SER A 84 0.70 -16.19 1.32
N TRP A 85 0.33 -14.91 1.31
CA TRP A 85 -0.09 -14.19 0.12
C TRP A 85 0.82 -13.00 -0.15
N LEU A 86 0.93 -12.65 -1.42
CA LEU A 86 1.69 -11.50 -1.88
C LEU A 86 1.15 -11.02 -3.22
N ALA A 87 1.57 -9.83 -3.64
CA ALA A 87 1.49 -9.41 -5.03
C ALA A 87 2.79 -9.79 -5.76
N TRP A 88 2.68 -10.73 -6.70
CA TRP A 88 3.71 -11.11 -7.64
C TRP A 88 3.38 -10.53 -9.02
N MET A 89 4.10 -9.49 -9.41
CA MET A 89 3.99 -8.87 -10.73
C MET A 89 5.06 -9.44 -11.67
N ASN A 90 4.69 -9.76 -12.91
CA ASN A 90 5.59 -10.27 -13.96
C ASN A 90 6.33 -11.57 -13.57
N GLY A 91 7.48 -11.85 -14.20
CA GLY A 91 8.29 -13.03 -13.95
C GLY A 91 7.98 -14.19 -14.89
N TYR A 92 7.40 -13.87 -16.05
CA TYR A 92 6.95 -14.86 -17.02
C TYR A 92 7.99 -15.13 -18.12
N GLY A 93 8.93 -14.20 -18.35
CA GLY A 93 9.93 -14.28 -19.41
C GLY A 93 9.35 -14.06 -20.82
N TYR A 94 8.23 -13.35 -20.92
CA TYR A 94 7.63 -12.87 -22.15
C TYR A 94 6.85 -11.57 -21.89
N THR A 95 6.47 -10.85 -22.95
CA THR A 95 5.90 -9.51 -22.82
C THR A 95 4.58 -9.53 -22.07
N GLU A 96 4.55 -8.93 -20.89
CA GLU A 96 3.35 -8.84 -20.05
C GLU A 96 3.31 -7.52 -19.29
N THR A 97 2.14 -6.90 -19.23
CA THR A 97 1.87 -5.75 -18.36
C THR A 97 0.85 -6.14 -17.31
N ASP A 98 1.29 -6.14 -16.07
CA ASP A 98 0.45 -6.32 -14.89
C ASP A 98 0.18 -4.97 -14.25
N THR A 99 -1.05 -4.76 -13.77
CA THR A 99 -1.38 -3.62 -12.91
C THR A 99 -2.09 -4.09 -11.66
N LEU A 100 -1.80 -3.43 -10.54
CA LEU A 100 -2.46 -3.64 -9.25
C LEU A 100 -2.71 -2.29 -8.60
N ARG A 101 -3.95 -2.01 -8.17
CA ARG A 101 -4.33 -0.69 -7.66
C ARG A 101 -5.39 -0.72 -6.57
N GLN A 102 -5.34 0.29 -5.70
CA GLN A 102 -6.36 0.56 -4.68
C GLN A 102 -6.60 2.06 -4.58
N THR A 103 -7.86 2.46 -4.49
CA THR A 103 -8.27 3.86 -4.32
C THR A 103 -8.58 4.13 -2.85
N VAL A 104 -7.99 5.20 -2.32
CA VAL A 104 -8.08 5.59 -0.90
C VAL A 104 -8.22 7.11 -0.79
N THR A 105 -8.73 7.60 0.34
CA THR A 105 -8.88 9.04 0.60
C THR A 105 -7.96 9.46 1.74
N ILE A 106 -7.06 10.41 1.48
CA ILE A 106 -6.25 11.04 2.52
C ILE A 106 -7.07 12.20 3.12
N SER A 107 -7.28 12.19 4.44
CA SER A 107 -8.03 13.26 5.13
C SER A 107 -7.47 14.65 4.82
N SER A 108 -8.34 15.66 4.75
CA SER A 108 -7.94 17.07 4.63
C SER A 108 -7.23 17.58 5.89
N THR A 109 -7.43 16.94 7.04
CA THR A 109 -6.76 17.23 8.30
C THR A 109 -5.44 16.47 8.49
N ALA A 110 -4.99 15.73 7.46
CA ALA A 110 -3.75 14.98 7.54
C ALA A 110 -2.55 15.91 7.81
N THR A 111 -1.74 15.49 8.78
CA THR A 111 -0.46 16.12 9.17
C THR A 111 0.74 15.29 8.72
N ALA A 112 0.54 13.99 8.47
CA ALA A 112 1.47 13.12 7.78
C ALA A 112 0.70 12.09 6.93
N ALA A 113 1.28 11.68 5.81
CA ALA A 113 0.79 10.58 4.99
C ALA A 113 1.99 9.85 4.38
N THR A 114 2.23 8.60 4.80
CA THR A 114 3.39 7.82 4.36
C THR A 114 2.95 6.52 3.73
N LEU A 115 3.18 6.38 2.43
CA LEU A 115 3.06 5.11 1.74
C LEU A 115 4.29 4.27 2.05
N SER A 116 4.10 3.00 2.38
CA SER A 116 5.17 2.01 2.48
C SER A 116 4.76 0.67 1.91
N PHE A 117 5.73 -0.12 1.49
CA PHE A 117 5.57 -1.51 1.07
C PHE A 117 6.93 -2.22 1.06
N TYR A 118 6.94 -3.54 1.11
CA TYR A 118 8.14 -4.34 0.92
C TYR A 118 8.26 -4.76 -0.53
N LEU A 119 9.45 -4.57 -1.11
CA LEU A 119 9.77 -4.98 -2.48
C LEU A 119 10.98 -5.90 -2.51
N LYS A 120 10.84 -7.04 -3.20
CA LYS A 120 11.95 -7.89 -3.61
C LYS A 120 11.91 -8.05 -5.14
N VAL A 121 13.05 -7.85 -5.78
CA VAL A 121 13.20 -8.04 -7.22
C VAL A 121 14.08 -9.25 -7.46
N VAL A 122 13.61 -10.17 -8.30
CA VAL A 122 14.37 -11.35 -8.74
C VAL A 122 14.37 -11.36 -10.25
N THR A 123 15.53 -11.53 -10.86
CA THR A 123 15.67 -11.45 -12.32
C THR A 123 16.58 -12.55 -12.86
N SER A 124 16.26 -13.03 -14.06
CA SER A 124 17.13 -13.83 -14.91
C SER A 124 17.96 -12.98 -15.86
N GLU A 125 17.72 -11.67 -15.90
CA GLU A 125 18.54 -10.72 -16.63
C GLU A 125 19.98 -10.70 -16.10
N THR A 126 20.94 -10.61 -17.01
CA THR A 126 22.37 -10.63 -16.67
C THR A 126 23.03 -9.26 -16.81
N THR A 127 22.33 -8.30 -17.41
CA THR A 127 22.83 -6.92 -17.54
C THR A 127 22.90 -6.23 -16.19
N THR A 128 23.88 -5.33 -16.06
CA THR A 128 24.02 -4.46 -14.88
C THR A 128 23.73 -2.99 -15.18
N SER A 129 23.35 -2.66 -16.42
CA SER A 129 23.16 -1.27 -16.87
C SER A 129 21.87 -0.99 -17.62
N THR A 130 21.19 -2.03 -18.12
CA THR A 130 19.95 -1.86 -18.89
C THR A 130 18.74 -2.26 -18.05
N ALA A 131 17.77 -1.36 -17.94
CA ALA A 131 16.47 -1.63 -17.35
C ALA A 131 15.53 -2.18 -18.45
N TYR A 132 15.41 -3.50 -18.54
CA TYR A 132 14.51 -4.17 -19.48
C TYR A 132 13.09 -4.22 -18.93
N ASP A 133 12.95 -4.85 -17.77
CA ASP A 133 11.69 -4.98 -17.06
C ASP A 133 11.57 -3.91 -15.99
N THR A 134 10.37 -3.35 -15.80
CA THR A 134 10.15 -2.25 -14.85
C THR A 134 8.92 -2.44 -13.98
N LEU A 135 9.01 -1.94 -12.74
CA LEU A 135 7.89 -1.72 -11.85
C LEU A 135 7.77 -0.24 -11.55
N LYS A 136 6.67 0.39 -11.96
CA LYS A 136 6.34 1.78 -11.60
C LYS A 136 5.38 1.81 -10.42
N VAL A 137 5.68 2.68 -9.45
CA VAL A 137 4.80 2.99 -8.32
C VAL A 137 4.22 4.38 -8.55
N GLN A 138 2.90 4.46 -8.61
CA GLN A 138 2.20 5.65 -9.07
C GLN A 138 1.09 6.06 -8.13
N VAL A 139 0.82 7.36 -8.11
CA VAL A 139 -0.36 7.98 -7.51
C VAL A 139 -1.17 8.61 -8.63
N ILE A 140 -2.46 8.29 -8.71
CA ILE A 140 -3.39 8.89 -9.67
C ILE A 140 -4.45 9.67 -8.90
N THR A 141 -4.58 10.96 -9.16
CA THR A 141 -5.63 11.80 -8.56
C THR A 141 -6.99 11.55 -9.21
N SER A 142 -8.07 11.99 -8.56
CA SER A 142 -9.43 11.93 -9.15
C SER A 142 -9.56 12.70 -10.48
N SER A 143 -8.71 13.70 -10.71
CA SER A 143 -8.60 14.42 -12.00
C SER A 143 -7.83 13.66 -13.08
N GLY A 144 -7.29 12.48 -12.78
CA GLY A 144 -6.51 11.64 -13.70
C GLY A 144 -5.03 12.01 -13.79
N SER A 145 -4.55 12.97 -13.00
CA SER A 145 -3.12 13.32 -12.97
C SER A 145 -2.32 12.16 -12.35
N THR A 146 -1.28 11.73 -13.06
CA THR A 146 -0.42 10.61 -12.63
C THR A 146 0.94 11.12 -12.17
N THR A 147 1.30 10.80 -10.93
CA THR A 147 2.64 11.03 -10.37
C THR A 147 3.35 9.69 -10.22
N THR A 148 4.53 9.53 -10.81
CA THR A 148 5.37 8.33 -10.58
C THR A 148 6.29 8.61 -9.39
N LEU A 149 6.12 7.85 -8.31
CA LEU A 149 6.90 7.96 -7.09
C LEU A 149 8.27 7.30 -7.25
N ALA A 150 8.31 6.16 -7.93
CA ALA A 150 9.53 5.42 -8.24
C ALA A 150 9.35 4.51 -9.46
N THR A 151 10.46 4.22 -10.10
CA THR A 151 10.60 3.13 -11.08
C THR A 151 11.70 2.19 -10.59
N TYR A 152 11.36 0.93 -10.41
CA TYR A 152 12.30 -0.15 -10.17
C TYR A 152 12.47 -0.99 -11.44
N SER A 153 13.56 -1.74 -11.55
CA SER A 153 13.81 -2.64 -12.68
C SER A 153 14.56 -3.90 -12.27
N ASN A 154 14.86 -4.76 -13.23
CA ASN A 154 15.82 -5.86 -13.10
C ASN A 154 17.16 -5.44 -12.47
N LEU A 155 17.58 -4.18 -12.63
CA LEU A 155 18.80 -3.63 -11.99
C LEU A 155 18.68 -3.44 -10.48
N ASN A 156 17.47 -3.58 -9.91
CA ASN A 156 17.21 -3.50 -8.48
C ASN A 156 17.07 -4.87 -7.81
N ALA A 157 17.56 -5.94 -8.45
CA ALA A 157 17.59 -7.28 -7.89
C ALA A 157 18.19 -7.30 -6.47
N SER A 158 17.55 -8.05 -5.57
CA SER A 158 17.95 -8.12 -4.17
C SER A 158 17.80 -9.53 -3.59
N SER A 159 18.66 -9.89 -2.64
CA SER A 159 18.59 -11.19 -1.94
C SER A 159 17.36 -11.32 -1.05
N GLY A 160 16.84 -10.20 -0.54
CA GLY A 160 15.67 -10.13 0.31
C GLY A 160 14.82 -8.90 0.04
N TYR A 161 13.73 -8.76 0.80
CA TYR A 161 12.83 -7.63 0.73
C TYR A 161 13.46 -6.35 1.27
N ILE A 162 13.18 -5.23 0.61
CA ILE A 162 13.56 -3.89 1.03
C ILE A 162 12.28 -3.08 1.20
N GLN A 163 12.09 -2.48 2.37
CA GLN A 163 10.98 -1.56 2.59
C GLN A 163 11.20 -0.27 1.79
N ARG A 164 10.17 0.15 1.05
CA ARG A 164 10.11 1.40 0.30
C ARG A 164 9.13 2.32 0.99
N THR A 165 9.44 3.61 1.03
CA THR A 165 8.63 4.62 1.73
C THR A 165 8.54 5.91 0.92
N PHE A 166 7.36 6.52 0.88
CA PHE A 166 7.10 7.77 0.15
C PHE A 166 6.19 8.69 0.96
N ASP A 167 6.54 9.97 1.02
CA ASP A 167 5.66 11.01 1.57
C ASP A 167 4.60 11.40 0.55
N LEU A 168 3.33 11.25 0.95
CA LEU A 168 2.15 11.56 0.16
C LEU A 168 1.34 12.73 0.75
N LEU A 169 1.89 13.48 1.70
CA LEU A 169 1.17 14.58 2.36
C LEU A 169 0.71 15.67 1.38
N SER A 170 1.40 15.83 0.25
CA SER A 170 0.99 16.73 -0.85
C SER A 170 -0.37 16.36 -1.46
N PHE A 171 -0.84 15.13 -1.27
CA PHE A 171 -2.15 14.64 -1.70
C PHE A 171 -3.23 14.73 -0.62
N LYS A 172 -2.98 15.41 0.51
CA LYS A 172 -3.99 15.56 1.57
C LYS A 172 -5.30 16.16 1.06
N GLY A 173 -6.41 15.69 1.62
CA GLY A 173 -7.76 16.10 1.20
C GLY A 173 -8.20 15.56 -0.16
N GLN A 174 -7.42 14.66 -0.77
CA GLN A 174 -7.75 14.06 -2.08
C GLN A 174 -8.06 12.57 -1.95
N THR A 175 -8.95 12.12 -2.82
CA THR A 175 -9.06 10.71 -3.18
C THR A 175 -8.02 10.41 -4.25
N ILE A 176 -7.15 9.44 -3.95
CA ILE A 176 -6.05 9.03 -4.82
C ILE A 176 -6.11 7.53 -5.07
N THR A 177 -5.52 7.09 -6.17
CA THR A 177 -5.28 5.68 -6.46
C THR A 177 -3.80 5.39 -6.37
N ILE A 178 -3.42 4.48 -5.48
CA ILE A 178 -2.08 3.88 -5.46
C ILE A 178 -2.07 2.79 -6.53
N LYS A 179 -1.11 2.83 -7.44
CA LYS A 179 -1.02 1.89 -8.56
C LYS A 179 0.42 1.38 -8.74
N PHE A 180 0.53 0.07 -8.82
CA PHE A 180 1.72 -0.64 -9.26
C PHE A 180 1.53 -1.06 -10.73
N VAL A 181 2.55 -0.85 -11.55
CA VAL A 181 2.56 -1.25 -12.97
C VAL A 181 3.84 -1.99 -13.26
N GLY A 182 3.73 -3.30 -13.43
CA GLY A 182 4.80 -4.16 -13.87
C GLY A 182 4.79 -4.28 -15.39
N GLN A 183 5.95 -4.15 -16.03
CA GLN A 183 6.14 -4.36 -17.46
C GLN A 183 7.35 -5.24 -17.66
N GLU A 184 7.15 -6.36 -18.32
CA GLU A 184 8.19 -7.30 -18.73
C GLU A 184 8.32 -7.30 -20.26
N ASP A 185 9.54 -7.45 -20.76
CA ASP A 185 9.80 -7.48 -22.20
C ASP A 185 9.69 -8.91 -22.78
N SER A 186 10.16 -9.14 -24.01
CA SER A 186 9.99 -10.41 -24.73
C SER A 186 10.84 -11.59 -24.23
N SER A 187 11.78 -11.41 -23.29
CA SER A 187 12.70 -12.49 -22.87
C SER A 187 13.28 -12.28 -21.48
N LEU A 188 13.67 -13.40 -20.83
CA LEU A 188 14.23 -13.47 -19.46
C LEU A 188 13.30 -12.88 -18.39
N ALA A 189 13.11 -13.63 -17.31
CA ALA A 189 12.08 -13.28 -16.35
C ALA A 189 12.57 -12.25 -15.32
N THR A 190 11.76 -11.22 -15.02
CA THR A 190 11.91 -10.40 -13.81
C THR A 190 10.63 -10.39 -13.00
N SER A 191 10.70 -10.96 -11.79
CA SER A 191 9.61 -10.94 -10.80
C SER A 191 9.76 -9.74 -9.87
N PHE A 192 8.67 -9.00 -9.68
CA PHE A 192 8.56 -7.99 -8.63
C PHE A 192 7.57 -8.48 -7.56
N TYR A 193 8.12 -8.87 -6.41
CA TYR A 193 7.34 -9.30 -5.26
C TYR A 193 7.06 -8.10 -4.35
N ILE A 194 5.80 -7.80 -4.14
CA ILE A 194 5.30 -6.69 -3.34
C ILE A 194 4.47 -7.28 -2.19
N ASP A 195 4.68 -6.75 -0.99
CA ASP A 195 3.97 -7.21 0.19
C ASP A 195 3.82 -6.09 1.24
N ASN A 196 2.90 -6.26 2.18
CA ASN A 196 2.63 -5.36 3.32
C ASN A 196 2.54 -3.88 2.89
N VAL A 197 1.70 -3.58 1.91
CA VAL A 197 1.42 -2.20 1.48
C VAL A 197 0.64 -1.47 2.57
N ALA A 198 1.10 -0.31 2.99
CA ALA A 198 0.43 0.51 3.99
C ALA A 198 0.48 1.99 3.61
N LEU A 199 -0.60 2.72 3.84
CA LEU A 199 -0.60 4.18 3.81
C LEU A 199 -1.00 4.68 5.19
N MET A 200 0.02 5.01 5.99
CA MET A 200 -0.17 5.50 7.35
C MET A 200 -0.49 7.00 7.28
N VAL A 201 -1.65 7.40 7.82
CA VAL A 201 -2.10 8.79 7.85
C VAL A 201 -2.37 9.20 9.29
N SER A 202 -1.81 10.33 9.71
CA SER A 202 -2.11 10.96 11.01
C SER A 202 -2.83 12.28 10.80
N GLY A 203 -3.82 12.60 11.65
CA GLY A 203 -4.58 13.85 11.56
C GLY A 203 -5.00 14.37 12.94
N SER A 204 -5.22 15.68 13.03
CA SER A 204 -5.89 16.33 14.16
C SER A 204 -7.40 16.28 14.03
#